data_AF-A0ABD3XF86-F1
#
_entry.id   AF-A0ABD3XF86-F1
#
_cell.length_a   1.000
_cell.length_b   1.000
_cell.length_c   1.000
_cell.angle_alpha   90.00
_cell.angle_beta   90.00
_cell.angle_gamma   90.00
#
_symmetry.space_group_name_H-M   'P 1'
#
loop_
_entity.id
_entity.type
_entity.pdbx_description
1 polymer ?
#
loop_
_entity_poly.entity_id
_entity_poly.type
_entity_poly.pdbx_seq_one_letter_code
_entity_poly.pdbx_strand_id
1 'polypeptide(L)'
;MSGSEYCDFIVWTKSDIFIERIEPNTAFWNNVLSKANTFWQSALLPKLVAKYFTRRVNNDFKSHVSTTLPSQAESGTISQSSEEELWCSCRKPEYGRMIACDDRSCQYQWFYFECIGLKRPPQRLWYCLECRLNNYKPKGRPRRRIRHE
;
A
#
# COMPACT_ATOMS: atom_id res chain seq x y z
N MET A 1 26.04 11.55 9.87
CA MET A 1 27.31 10.91 9.44
C MET A 1 28.37 11.37 10.43
N SER A 2 29.20 10.48 10.95
CA SER A 2 30.05 10.72 12.13
C SER A 2 31.19 11.75 11.94
N GLY A 3 31.24 12.47 10.81
CA GLY A 3 32.31 13.44 10.51
C GLY A 3 33.69 12.83 10.33
N SER A 4 33.83 11.50 10.45
CA SER A 4 35.10 10.80 10.30
C SER A 4 35.48 10.67 8.84
N GLU A 5 36.76 10.95 8.52
CA GLU A 5 37.31 10.89 7.16
C GLU A 5 37.69 9.47 6.73
N TYR A 6 37.82 8.55 7.69
CA TYR A 6 38.16 7.15 7.48
C TYR A 6 37.60 6.27 8.60
N CYS A 7 37.69 4.95 8.41
CA CYS A 7 37.49 3.95 9.45
C CYS A 7 38.74 3.07 9.52
N ASP A 8 39.15 2.65 10.72
CA ASP A 8 40.24 1.68 10.86
C ASP A 8 39.64 0.27 11.01
N PHE A 9 40.14 -0.67 10.22
CA PHE A 9 39.92 -2.10 10.38
C PHE A 9 41.05 -2.68 11.22
N ILE A 10 40.70 -3.05 12.45
CA ILE A 10 41.67 -3.48 13.46
C ILE A 10 41.48 -4.97 13.71
N VAL A 11 42.55 -5.74 13.59
CA VAL A 11 42.61 -7.14 13.97
C VAL A 11 43.75 -7.30 14.98
N TRP A 12 43.45 -7.78 16.18
CA TRP A 12 44.48 -8.00 17.20
C TRP A 12 44.49 -9.42 17.76
N THR A 13 45.67 -9.80 18.22
CA THR A 13 45.93 -11.03 18.98
C THR A 13 46.63 -10.67 20.29
N LYS A 14 47.03 -11.67 21.08
CA LYS A 14 47.83 -11.44 22.29
C LYS A 14 49.28 -11.02 21.99
N SER A 15 49.74 -11.22 20.76
CA SER A 15 51.14 -11.01 20.37
C SER A 15 51.32 -9.85 19.40
N ASP A 16 50.28 -9.44 18.69
CA ASP A 16 50.38 -8.43 17.63
C ASP A 16 49.03 -7.76 17.30
N ILE A 17 49.10 -6.59 16.68
CA ILE A 17 47.96 -5.79 16.20
C ILE A 17 48.21 -5.39 14.74
N PHE A 18 47.25 -5.71 13.89
CA PHE A 18 47.15 -5.21 12.52
C PHE A 18 46.08 -4.12 12.43
N ILE A 19 46.41 -2.99 11.80
CA ILE A 19 45.50 -1.88 11.57
C ILE A 19 45.57 -1.51 10.09
N GLU A 20 44.42 -1.55 9.42
CA GLU A 20 44.27 -1.08 8.04
C GLU A 20 43.28 0.08 7.99
N ARG A 21 43.72 1.21 7.44
CA ARG A 21 42.86 2.37 7.24
C ARG A 21 42.02 2.20 5.98
N ILE A 22 40.70 2.24 6.14
CA ILE A 22 39.73 2.15 5.06
C ILE A 22 39.15 3.54 4.78
N GLU A 23 39.44 4.04 3.58
CA GLU A 23 38.90 5.32 3.10
C GLU A 23 37.50 5.16 2.48
N PRO A 24 36.62 6.16 2.61
CA PRO A 24 35.32 6.16 1.97
C PRO A 24 35.44 6.14 0.44
N ASN A 25 34.86 5.13 -0.20
CA ASN A 25 34.78 5.10 -1.67
C ASN A 25 33.67 6.03 -2.17
N THR A 26 33.99 7.32 -2.34
CA THR A 26 33.03 8.36 -2.73
C THR A 26 32.35 8.07 -4.07
N ALA A 27 33.06 7.50 -5.04
CA ALA A 27 32.49 7.13 -6.35
C ALA A 27 31.40 6.06 -6.22
N PHE A 28 31.67 5.01 -5.42
CA PHE A 28 30.68 3.99 -5.07
C PHE A 28 29.50 4.60 -4.32
N TRP A 29 29.76 5.39 -3.28
CA TRP A 29 28.72 6.03 -2.48
C TRP A 29 27.81 6.91 -3.35
N ASN A 30 28.36 7.76 -4.22
CA ASN A 30 27.58 8.62 -5.09
C ASN A 30 26.71 7.82 -6.07
N ASN A 31 27.25 6.74 -6.64
CA ASN A 31 26.50 5.87 -7.54
C ASN A 31 25.35 5.16 -6.79
N VAL A 32 25.65 4.57 -5.64
CA VAL A 32 24.71 3.74 -4.89
C VAL A 32 23.71 4.57 -4.11
N LEU A 33 24.06 5.77 -3.64
CA LEU A 33 23.17 6.63 -2.86
C LEU A 33 21.91 6.98 -3.66
N SER A 34 22.03 7.23 -4.96
CA SER A 34 20.87 7.50 -5.81
C SER A 34 19.91 6.29 -5.86
N LYS A 35 20.45 5.09 -6.06
CA LYS A 35 19.69 3.83 -6.09
C LYS A 35 19.10 3.50 -4.72
N ALA A 36 19.87 3.70 -3.65
CA ALA A 36 19.46 3.46 -2.28
C ALA A 36 18.36 4.44 -1.85
N ASN A 37 18.45 5.71 -2.24
CA ASN A 37 17.41 6.70 -1.94
C ASN A 37 16.13 6.41 -2.73
N THR A 38 16.24 6.05 -4.02
CA THR A 38 15.11 5.60 -4.82
C THR A 38 14.46 4.36 -4.20
N PHE A 39 15.23 3.35 -3.79
CA PHE A 39 14.73 2.16 -3.11
C PHE A 39 14.11 2.51 -1.74
N TRP A 40 14.72 3.43 -0.99
CA TRP A 40 14.17 3.91 0.27
C TRP A 40 12.80 4.55 0.06
N GLN A 41 12.65 5.46 -0.91
CA GLN A 41 11.40 6.17 -1.18
C GLN A 41 10.33 5.29 -1.82
N SER A 42 10.72 4.42 -2.74
CA SER A 42 9.78 3.59 -3.52
C SER A 42 9.43 2.28 -2.82
N ALA A 43 10.32 1.70 -2.02
CA ALA A 43 10.12 0.38 -1.43
C ALA A 43 10.09 0.41 0.11
N LEU A 44 11.14 0.90 0.77
CA LEU A 44 11.26 0.80 2.23
C LEU A 44 10.30 1.73 2.96
N LEU A 45 10.20 3.00 2.59
CA LEU A 45 9.28 3.97 3.20
C LEU A 45 7.84 3.49 3.11
N PRO A 46 7.31 3.06 1.95
CA PRO A 46 5.94 2.53 1.87
C PRO A 46 5.75 1.25 2.69
N LYS A 47 6.76 0.38 2.83
CA LYS A 47 6.70 -0.78 3.74
C LYS A 47 6.63 -0.33 5.21
N LEU A 48 7.54 0.53 5.63
CA LEU A 48 7.70 0.92 7.04
C LEU A 48 6.53 1.77 7.52
N VAL A 49 6.08 2.74 6.71
CA VAL A 49 5.04 3.71 7.10
C VAL A 49 3.64 3.17 6.81
N ALA A 50 3.44 2.50 5.67
CA ALA A 50 2.11 2.13 5.18
C ALA A 50 1.88 0.61 5.07
N LYS A 51 2.88 -0.23 5.40
CA LYS A 51 2.84 -1.69 5.16
C LYS A 51 2.50 -2.04 3.72
N TYR A 52 2.81 -1.16 2.78
CA TYR A 52 2.25 -1.16 1.42
C TYR A 52 2.37 -2.52 0.73
N PHE A 53 3.58 -3.12 0.70
CA PHE A 53 3.77 -4.43 0.09
C PHE A 53 3.79 -5.62 1.08
N THR A 54 3.44 -5.42 2.35
CA THR A 54 3.15 -6.52 3.29
C THR A 54 1.66 -6.66 3.56
N ARG A 55 0.84 -5.75 3.03
CA ARG A 55 -0.56 -6.05 2.80
C ARG A 55 -0.57 -7.23 1.85
N ARG A 56 -0.92 -8.40 2.38
CA ARG A 56 -1.47 -9.47 1.57
C ARG A 56 -2.65 -8.81 0.84
N VAL A 57 -2.46 -8.52 -0.44
CA VAL A 57 -3.58 -8.67 -1.36
C VAL A 57 -3.90 -10.14 -1.19
N ASN A 58 -5.02 -10.46 -0.52
CA ASN A 58 -5.59 -11.79 -0.64
C ASN A 58 -5.96 -11.93 -2.10
N ASN A 59 -4.97 -12.33 -2.89
CA ASN A 59 -5.14 -12.87 -4.20
C ASN A 59 -5.58 -14.32 -3.98
N ASP A 60 -6.76 -14.48 -3.37
CA ASP A 60 -7.57 -15.69 -3.58
C ASP A 60 -8.26 -15.55 -4.95
N PHE A 61 -7.48 -15.19 -5.96
CA PHE A 61 -7.78 -15.54 -7.34
C PHE A 61 -7.30 -16.97 -7.54
N LYS A 62 -8.03 -17.91 -6.93
CA LYS A 62 -8.07 -19.28 -7.41
C LYS A 62 -9.17 -19.34 -8.44
N SER A 63 -8.74 -19.23 -9.71
CA SER A 63 -9.19 -20.04 -10.83
C SER A 63 -10.70 -20.29 -10.96
N HIS A 64 -11.35 -19.47 -11.78
CA HIS A 64 -12.27 -20.00 -12.79
C HIS A 64 -12.06 -19.22 -14.10
N VAL A 65 -10.89 -19.41 -14.70
CA VAL A 65 -10.73 -19.20 -16.15
C VAL A 65 -11.26 -20.48 -16.81
N SER A 66 -12.53 -20.47 -17.19
CA SER A 66 -13.02 -21.45 -18.15
C SER A 66 -12.68 -20.92 -19.54
N THR A 67 -11.56 -21.43 -20.06
CA THR A 67 -11.26 -21.42 -21.48
C THR A 67 -12.34 -22.21 -22.22
N THR A 68 -13.20 -21.52 -22.97
CA THR A 68 -13.80 -22.08 -24.18
C THR A 68 -14.28 -20.95 -25.11
N LEU A 69 -13.63 -20.82 -26.26
CA LEU A 69 -14.20 -20.30 -27.51
C LEU A 69 -13.85 -21.33 -28.60
N PRO A 70 -14.54 -21.41 -29.76
CA PRO A 70 -15.90 -20.94 -30.07
C PRO A 70 -16.76 -22.05 -30.74
N SER A 71 -18.09 -21.99 -30.62
CA SER A 71 -18.99 -22.56 -31.64
C SER A 71 -20.37 -21.90 -31.58
N GLN A 72 -21.02 -21.91 -32.72
CA GLN A 72 -22.05 -20.99 -33.23
C GLN A 72 -23.45 -21.15 -32.61
N ALA A 73 -24.27 -20.13 -32.92
CA ALA A 73 -25.73 -20.11 -33.06
C ALA A 73 -26.60 -19.65 -31.86
N GLU A 74 -27.19 -18.46 -32.08
CA GLU A 74 -28.58 -18.05 -31.82
C GLU A 74 -29.21 -18.27 -30.44
N SER A 75 -29.46 -17.17 -29.72
CA SER A 75 -30.82 -16.64 -29.45
C SER A 75 -30.81 -15.68 -28.26
N GLY A 76 -31.64 -14.65 -28.35
CA GLY A 76 -31.57 -13.44 -27.54
C GLY A 76 -31.88 -13.62 -26.05
N THR A 77 -31.33 -12.70 -25.25
CA THR A 77 -32.09 -11.78 -24.38
C THR A 77 -31.10 -10.71 -23.90
N ILE A 78 -31.35 -9.46 -24.26
CA ILE A 78 -30.75 -8.30 -23.61
C ILE A 78 -31.39 -8.22 -22.22
N SER A 79 -30.63 -8.50 -21.16
CA SER A 79 -31.01 -8.14 -19.79
C SER A 79 -30.22 -6.91 -19.36
N GLN A 80 -30.95 -5.80 -19.27
CA GLN A 80 -30.48 -4.53 -18.73
C GLN A 80 -30.09 -4.66 -17.25
N SER A 81 -29.00 -3.96 -16.91
CA SER A 81 -28.82 -3.17 -15.69
C SER A 81 -29.04 -3.84 -14.32
N SER A 82 -27.95 -4.28 -13.72
CA SER A 82 -27.59 -3.77 -12.40
C SER A 82 -26.13 -3.37 -12.45
N GLU A 83 -25.87 -2.09 -12.69
CA GLU A 83 -24.61 -1.48 -12.24
C GLU A 83 -24.62 -1.58 -10.72
N GLU A 84 -24.27 -2.75 -10.18
CA GLU A 84 -24.07 -2.91 -8.75
C GLU A 84 -23.07 -1.82 -8.35
N GLU A 85 -23.47 -0.94 -7.45
CA GLU A 85 -22.69 0.25 -7.12
C GLU A 85 -21.38 -0.20 -6.46
N LEU A 86 -20.31 -0.31 -7.26
CA LEU A 86 -19.04 -0.88 -6.81
C LEU A 86 -18.30 0.12 -5.95
N TRP A 87 -18.55 0.03 -4.66
CA TRP A 87 -17.80 0.74 -3.62
C TRP A 87 -16.43 0.11 -3.36
N CYS A 88 -15.63 0.77 -2.51
CA CYS A 88 -14.28 0.36 -2.12
C CYS A 88 -13.27 0.31 -3.28
N SER A 89 -12.00 0.48 -2.94
CA SER A 89 -10.91 0.37 -3.92
C SER A 89 -10.77 -1.04 -4.52
N CYS A 90 -11.40 -2.06 -3.94
CA CYS A 90 -11.39 -3.42 -4.47
C CYS A 90 -12.46 -3.69 -5.54
N ARG A 91 -13.44 -2.79 -5.73
CA ARG A 91 -14.52 -2.89 -6.72
C ARG A 91 -15.25 -4.25 -6.69
N LYS A 92 -15.47 -4.79 -5.49
CA LYS A 92 -16.22 -6.04 -5.27
C LYS A 92 -17.63 -5.71 -4.78
N PRO A 93 -18.64 -6.55 -5.08
CA PRO A 93 -20.01 -6.41 -4.57
C PRO A 93 -20.03 -6.22 -3.05
N GLU A 94 -21.09 -5.62 -2.50
CA GLU A 94 -21.22 -5.41 -1.06
C GLU A 94 -21.14 -6.73 -0.29
N TYR A 95 -20.17 -6.82 0.62
CA TYR A 95 -20.06 -7.92 1.59
C TYR A 95 -19.51 -7.43 2.94
N GLY A 96 -20.24 -7.69 4.01
CA GLY A 96 -19.78 -7.52 5.39
C GLY A 96 -19.61 -6.06 5.84
N ARG A 97 -18.68 -5.83 6.79
CA ARG A 97 -18.57 -4.55 7.49
C ARG A 97 -17.82 -3.50 6.67
N MET A 98 -18.47 -2.35 6.48
CA MET A 98 -17.92 -1.22 5.74
C MET A 98 -17.83 0.06 6.58
N ILE A 99 -16.85 0.91 6.26
CA ILE A 99 -16.68 2.26 6.80
C ILE A 99 -16.71 3.30 5.69
N ALA A 100 -17.36 4.45 5.95
CA ALA A 100 -17.33 5.59 5.04
C ALA A 100 -16.07 6.44 5.24
N CYS A 101 -15.46 6.89 4.14
CA CYS A 101 -14.48 7.97 4.14
C CYS A 101 -15.19 9.28 4.53
N ASP A 102 -14.60 10.04 5.44
CA ASP A 102 -15.16 11.32 5.88
C ASP A 102 -14.93 12.47 4.88
N ASP A 103 -14.19 12.23 3.80
CA ASP A 103 -14.08 13.17 2.68
C ASP A 103 -15.28 13.02 1.72
N ARG A 104 -16.03 14.12 1.52
CA ARG A 104 -17.22 14.16 0.66
C ARG A 104 -16.88 14.05 -0.83
N SER A 105 -15.66 14.43 -1.22
CA SER A 105 -15.17 14.26 -2.59
C SER A 105 -14.51 12.90 -2.82
N CYS A 106 -14.56 11.98 -1.85
CA CYS A 106 -13.99 10.65 -2.02
C CYS A 106 -14.73 9.89 -3.13
N GLN A 107 -14.03 9.52 -4.20
CA GLN A 107 -14.61 8.77 -5.32
C GLN A 107 -15.15 7.39 -4.93
N TYR A 108 -14.61 6.77 -3.89
CA TYR A 108 -14.98 5.42 -3.47
C TYR A 108 -15.99 5.37 -2.34
N GLN A 109 -16.12 6.45 -1.55
CA GLN A 109 -17.00 6.65 -0.39
C GLN A 109 -16.94 5.58 0.71
N TRP A 110 -17.13 4.30 0.43
CA TRP A 110 -17.19 3.19 1.38
C TRP A 110 -16.05 2.19 1.18
N PHE A 111 -15.58 1.60 2.28
CA PHE A 111 -14.46 0.65 2.27
C PHE A 111 -14.72 -0.52 3.22
N TYR A 112 -14.43 -1.74 2.77
CA TYR A 112 -14.46 -2.92 3.64
C TYR A 112 -13.35 -2.85 4.67
N PHE A 113 -13.68 -3.21 5.91
CA PHE A 113 -12.72 -3.27 7.02
C PHE A 113 -11.47 -4.08 6.66
N GLU A 114 -11.66 -5.21 5.99
CA GLU A 114 -10.59 -6.12 5.57
C GLU A 114 -9.68 -5.48 4.52
N CYS A 115 -10.23 -4.78 3.53
CA CYS A 115 -9.45 -4.13 2.47
C CYS A 115 -8.52 -3.03 3.02
N ILE A 116 -8.90 -2.37 4.12
CA ILE A 116 -8.12 -1.30 4.75
C ILE A 116 -7.41 -1.72 6.03
N GLY A 117 -7.61 -2.97 6.49
CA GLY A 117 -6.97 -3.52 7.69
C GLY A 117 -7.55 -3.02 9.02
N LEU A 118 -8.80 -2.57 9.06
CA LEU A 118 -9.50 -2.20 10.30
C LEU A 118 -10.12 -3.43 10.96
N LYS A 119 -9.93 -3.57 12.28
CA LYS A 119 -10.62 -4.60 13.09
C LYS A 119 -11.85 -4.05 13.81
N ARG A 120 -11.80 -2.76 14.14
CA ARG A 120 -12.82 -2.01 14.88
C ARG A 120 -12.99 -0.65 14.24
N PRO A 121 -14.19 -0.05 14.32
CA PRO A 121 -14.41 1.29 13.81
C PRO A 121 -13.54 2.31 14.56
N PRO A 122 -12.97 3.30 13.88
CA PRO A 122 -12.20 4.37 14.49
C PRO A 122 -13.13 5.31 15.27
N GLN A 123 -12.65 5.78 16.42
CA GLN A 123 -13.40 6.70 17.28
C GLN A 123 -13.49 8.12 16.68
N ARG A 124 -12.53 8.49 15.82
CA ARG A 124 -12.45 9.81 15.16
C ARG A 124 -12.70 9.69 13.66
N LEU A 125 -12.64 10.84 12.99
CA LEU A 125 -12.74 10.91 11.53
C LEU A 125 -11.73 9.97 10.88
N TRP A 126 -12.15 9.29 9.83
CA TRP A 126 -11.32 8.37 9.07
C TRP A 126 -11.35 8.74 7.59
N TYR A 127 -10.16 8.76 7.00
CA TYR A 127 -9.94 9.07 5.60
C TYR A 127 -9.23 7.89 4.94
N CYS A 128 -9.65 7.54 3.73
CA CYS A 128 -8.97 6.53 2.94
C CYS A 128 -7.55 6.99 2.56
N LEU A 129 -6.71 6.06 2.09
CA LEU A 129 -5.31 6.36 1.76
C LEU A 129 -5.18 7.48 0.73
N GLU A 130 -6.06 7.50 -0.27
CA GLU A 130 -6.04 8.48 -1.35
C GLU A 130 -6.40 9.89 -0.87
N CYS A 131 -7.47 10.03 -0.08
CA CYS A 131 -7.86 11.30 0.53
C CYS A 131 -6.82 11.82 1.55
N ARG A 132 -6.09 10.92 2.22
CA ARG A 132 -5.00 11.31 3.14
C ARG A 132 -3.78 11.87 2.41
N LEU A 133 -3.47 11.38 1.21
CA LEU A 133 -2.33 11.83 0.42
C LEU A 133 -2.60 13.15 -0.29
N ASN A 134 -3.84 13.40 -0.71
CA ASN A 134 -4.22 14.57 -1.50
C ASN A 134 -4.37 15.88 -0.70
N ASN A 135 -3.97 15.94 0.59
CA ASN A 135 -4.06 17.13 1.46
C ASN A 135 -5.44 17.84 1.43
N TYR A 136 -6.52 17.08 1.25
CA TYR A 136 -7.85 17.66 1.07
C TYR A 136 -8.33 18.26 2.40
N LYS A 137 -8.57 19.58 2.44
CA LYS A 137 -9.10 20.25 3.64
C LYS A 137 -10.56 19.80 3.85
N PRO A 138 -10.90 19.13 4.97
CA PRO A 138 -12.24 18.62 5.16
C PRO A 138 -13.23 19.77 5.37
N LYS A 139 -14.18 19.94 4.44
CA LYS A 139 -15.36 20.79 4.63
C LYS A 139 -16.56 19.89 4.98
N GLY A 140 -16.86 19.72 6.27
CA GLY A 140 -18.16 19.16 6.68
C GLY A 140 -18.21 18.43 8.01
N ARG A 141 -19.44 18.27 8.51
CA ARG A 141 -19.79 17.45 9.69
C ARG A 141 -19.63 15.95 9.37
N PRO A 142 -19.30 15.10 10.37
CA PRO A 142 -19.06 13.66 10.19
C PRO A 142 -20.27 12.94 9.59
N ARG A 143 -20.05 11.97 8.68
CA ARG A 143 -21.12 11.08 8.18
C ARG A 143 -21.39 9.96 9.19
N ARG A 144 -22.57 9.31 9.12
CA ARG A 144 -22.81 8.03 9.83
C ARG A 144 -21.81 7.02 9.31
N ARG A 145 -21.00 6.45 10.21
CA ARG A 145 -19.68 5.90 9.86
C ARG A 145 -19.68 4.45 9.41
N ILE A 146 -20.74 3.69 9.68
CA ILE A 146 -20.72 2.24 9.54
C ILE A 146 -22.02 1.78 8.92
N ARG A 147 -21.90 0.93 7.91
CA ARG A 147 -23.00 0.12 7.39
C ARG A 147 -22.82 -1.30 7.92
N HIS A 148 -23.88 -1.81 8.51
CA HIS A 148 -24.02 -3.21 8.87
C HIS A 148 -25.02 -3.80 7.87
N GLU A 149 -24.65 -4.87 7.18
CA GLU A 149 -25.63 -5.78 6.57
C GLU A 149 -26.39 -6.52 7.67
#